data_AF-A0A078K3F3-F1
#
_entry.id   AF-A0A078K3F3-F1
#
_cell.length_a   1.000
_cell.length_b   1.000
_cell.length_c   1.000
_cell.angle_alpha   90.00
_cell.angle_beta   90.00
_cell.angle_gamma   90.00
#
_symmetry.space_group_name_H-M   'P 1'
#
loop_
_entity.id
_entity.type
_entity.pdbx_description
1 polymer ?
#
loop_
_entity_poly.entity_id
_entity_poly.type
_entity_poly.pdbx_seq_one_letter_code
_entity_poly.pdbx_strand_id
1 'polypeptide(L)'
;MENLPINLKSLKINHGAVRRLFKELCYYEKEEQELKNKLNNTKDEIKPSNQMVSTDDILQETIRVLAHTNTNFQNSLKKLIEIINTKFTNILEINTKNITFCSNYSEEDLKEKCGELYEDIFKEVNAINETLQNIFEHIKDMTLPICNSNVTNNTITPQENCIEI
;
A
#
# COMPACT_ATOMS: atom_id res chain seq x y z
N MET A 1 -6.72 23.69 8.54
CA MET A 1 -6.50 22.25 8.32
C MET A 1 -6.95 21.55 9.57
N GLU A 2 -8.13 20.94 9.58
CA GLU A 2 -8.66 20.35 10.80
C GLU A 2 -7.76 19.19 11.26
N ASN A 3 -7.20 19.37 12.45
CA ASN A 3 -6.48 18.40 13.25
C ASN A 3 -5.26 17.72 12.59
N LEU A 4 -4.29 18.54 12.15
CA LEU A 4 -2.99 18.08 11.64
C LEU A 4 -2.29 17.02 12.53
N PRO A 5 -2.29 17.12 13.89
CA PRO A 5 -1.73 16.07 14.74
C PRO A 5 -2.41 14.70 14.55
N ILE A 6 -3.75 14.67 14.48
CA ILE A 6 -4.50 13.43 14.25
C ILE A 6 -4.24 12.90 12.83
N ASN A 7 -4.16 13.79 11.84
CA ASN A 7 -3.89 13.39 10.46
C ASN A 7 -2.49 12.78 10.33
N LEU A 8 -1.48 13.37 10.98
CA LEU A 8 -0.13 12.82 11.04
C LEU A 8 -0.10 11.45 11.75
N LYS A 9 -0.82 11.29 12.87
CA LYS A 9 -0.94 9.98 13.53
C LYS A 9 -1.58 8.94 12.59
N SER A 10 -2.63 9.34 11.87
CA SER A 10 -3.28 8.49 10.86
C SER A 10 -2.31 8.10 9.75
N LEU A 11 -1.50 9.04 9.25
CA LEU A 11 -0.49 8.79 8.23
C LEU A 11 0.54 7.75 8.70
N LYS A 12 1.14 7.98 9.88
CA LYS A 12 2.13 7.08 10.52
C LYS A 12 1.61 5.65 10.70
N ILE A 13 0.37 5.50 11.15
CA ILE A 13 -0.25 4.17 11.35
C ILE A 13 -0.40 3.43 10.02
N ASN A 14 -0.88 4.10 8.98
CA ASN A 14 -1.14 3.46 7.69
C ASN A 14 0.15 3.19 6.91
N HIS A 15 1.14 4.08 6.99
CA HIS A 15 2.49 3.79 6.49
C HIS A 15 3.09 2.56 7.20
N GLY A 16 3.00 2.50 8.54
CA GLY A 16 3.46 1.33 9.30
C GLY A 16 2.77 0.03 8.88
N ALA A 17 1.48 0.06 8.53
CA ALA A 17 0.75 -1.10 8.02
C ALA A 17 1.26 -1.54 6.64
N VAL A 18 1.41 -0.61 5.69
CA VAL A 18 1.99 -0.88 4.35
C VAL A 18 3.36 -1.52 4.48
N ARG A 19 4.25 -0.93 5.30
CA ARG A 19 5.61 -1.42 5.48
C ARG A 19 5.66 -2.83 6.07
N ARG A 20 4.77 -3.17 7.01
CA ARG A 20 4.71 -4.53 7.58
C ARG A 20 4.18 -5.54 6.57
N LEU A 21 3.08 -5.22 5.89
CA LEU A 21 2.46 -6.09 4.89
C LEU A 21 3.40 -6.35 3.71
N PHE A 22 4.16 -5.34 3.28
CA PHE A 22 5.16 -5.52 2.22
C PHE A 22 6.27 -6.50 2.65
N LYS A 23 6.79 -6.38 3.87
CA LYS A 23 7.80 -7.33 4.38
C LYS A 23 7.25 -8.75 4.46
N GLU A 24 6.00 -8.90 4.89
CA GLU A 24 5.32 -10.19 4.97
C GLU A 24 5.09 -10.79 3.57
N LEU A 25 4.72 -9.96 2.60
CA LEU A 25 4.61 -10.36 1.20
C LEU A 25 5.94 -10.94 0.68
N CYS A 26 7.04 -10.18 0.81
CA CYS A 26 8.37 -10.62 0.39
C CYS A 26 8.82 -11.92 1.09
N TYR A 27 8.44 -12.10 2.37
CA TYR A 27 8.74 -13.32 3.10
C TYR A 27 8.04 -14.53 2.50
N TYR A 28 6.73 -14.46 2.27
CA TYR A 28 5.97 -15.58 1.73
C TYR A 28 6.33 -15.90 0.27
N GLU A 29 6.70 -14.91 -0.54
CA GLU A 29 7.21 -15.17 -1.89
C GLU A 29 8.53 -15.95 -1.87
N LYS A 30 9.42 -15.59 -0.94
CA LYS A 30 10.67 -16.33 -0.75
C LYS A 30 10.41 -17.75 -0.26
N GLU A 31 9.51 -17.93 0.70
CA GLU A 31 9.10 -19.24 1.19
C GLU A 31 8.49 -20.11 0.09
N GLU A 32 7.59 -19.54 -0.72
CA GLU A 32 6.99 -20.21 -1.87
C GLU A 32 8.08 -20.71 -2.84
N GLN A 33 9.06 -19.86 -3.15
CA GLN A 33 10.17 -20.24 -4.03
C GLN A 33 11.05 -21.36 -3.43
N GLU A 34 11.34 -21.30 -2.13
CA GLU A 34 12.10 -22.34 -1.43
C GLU A 34 11.35 -23.68 -1.42
N LEU A 35 10.03 -23.68 -1.21
CA LEU A 35 9.19 -24.88 -1.25
C LEU A 35 9.10 -25.47 -2.66
N LYS A 36 8.92 -24.63 -3.69
CA LYS A 36 8.97 -25.04 -5.10
C LYS A 36 10.32 -25.70 -5.44
N ASN A 37 11.42 -25.09 -5.01
CA ASN A 37 12.76 -25.64 -5.24
C ASN A 37 12.95 -26.99 -4.53
N LYS A 38 12.51 -27.13 -3.27
CA LYS A 38 12.55 -28.39 -2.52
C LYS A 38 11.74 -29.49 -3.23
N LEU A 39 10.54 -29.16 -3.72
CA LEU A 39 9.67 -30.11 -4.40
C LEU A 39 10.26 -30.57 -5.74
N ASN A 40 10.91 -29.66 -6.47
CA ASN A 40 11.63 -30.01 -7.71
C ASN A 40 12.83 -30.93 -7.43
N ASN A 41 13.68 -30.60 -6.46
CA ASN A 41 14.83 -31.44 -6.09
C ASN A 41 14.41 -32.82 -5.56
N THR A 42 13.24 -32.90 -4.91
CA THR A 42 12.69 -34.15 -4.39
C THR A 42 12.08 -35.01 -5.51
N LYS A 43 11.69 -34.45 -6.65
CA LYS A 43 11.25 -35.23 -7.83
C LYS A 43 12.41 -35.93 -8.53
N ASP A 44 13.61 -35.35 -8.49
CA ASP A 44 14.81 -35.90 -9.11
C ASP A 44 15.49 -36.99 -8.25
N GLU A 45 15.26 -36.97 -6.94
CA GLU A 45 15.69 -38.02 -6.01
C GLU A 45 14.52 -38.98 -5.72
N ILE A 46 14.71 -40.30 -5.80
CA ILE A 46 13.68 -41.29 -5.43
C ILE A 46 13.45 -41.24 -3.91
N LYS A 47 12.76 -40.20 -3.43
CA LYS A 47 12.45 -39.94 -2.03
C LYS A 47 11.04 -40.44 -1.68
N PRO A 48 10.77 -40.77 -0.40
CA PRO A 48 9.51 -41.37 0.01
C PRO A 48 8.32 -40.42 -0.17
N SER A 49 7.21 -40.92 -0.75
CA SER A 49 6.03 -40.13 -1.16
C SER A 49 5.43 -39.28 -0.03
N ASN A 50 5.54 -39.71 1.23
CA ASN A 50 4.98 -38.99 2.38
C ASN A 50 5.66 -37.63 2.62
N GLN A 51 6.95 -37.48 2.29
CA GLN A 51 7.64 -36.18 2.39
C GLN A 51 7.23 -35.22 1.27
N MET A 52 6.93 -35.76 0.09
CA MET A 52 6.41 -34.96 -1.04
C MET A 52 5.03 -34.38 -0.74
N VAL A 53 4.11 -35.21 -0.25
CA VAL A 53 2.73 -34.78 0.09
C VAL A 53 2.76 -33.66 1.13
N SER A 54 3.54 -33.81 2.20
CA SER A 54 3.64 -32.77 3.24
C SER A 54 4.24 -31.45 2.73
N THR A 55 5.18 -31.50 1.77
CA THR A 55 5.78 -30.27 1.22
C THR A 55 4.81 -29.58 0.26
N ASP A 56 4.05 -30.34 -0.51
CA ASP A 56 3.01 -29.83 -1.41
C ASP A 56 1.87 -29.16 -0.63
N ASP A 57 1.40 -29.79 0.45
CA ASP A 57 0.36 -29.22 1.32
C ASP A 57 0.77 -27.86 1.90
N ILE A 58 2.01 -27.74 2.38
CA ILE A 58 2.56 -26.48 2.90
C ILE A 58 2.64 -25.45 1.77
N LEU A 59 3.11 -25.83 0.58
CA LEU A 59 3.17 -24.93 -0.57
C LEU A 59 1.79 -24.38 -0.94
N GLN A 60 0.75 -25.22 -0.95
CA GLN A 60 -0.61 -24.76 -1.25
C GLN A 60 -1.12 -23.76 -0.21
N GLU A 61 -0.83 -23.96 1.08
CA GLU A 61 -1.20 -23.00 2.10
C GLU A 61 -0.39 -21.70 1.98
N THR A 62 0.93 -21.76 1.73
CA THR A 62 1.75 -20.57 1.48
C THR A 62 1.22 -19.76 0.28
N ILE A 63 0.80 -20.41 -0.81
CA ILE A 63 0.19 -19.74 -1.97
C ILE A 63 -1.10 -19.00 -1.57
N ARG A 64 -1.96 -19.64 -0.76
CA ARG A 64 -3.20 -19.04 -0.29
C ARG A 64 -2.94 -17.82 0.60
N VAL A 65 -2.02 -17.97 1.55
CA VAL A 65 -1.60 -16.88 2.45
C VAL A 65 -1.00 -15.73 1.65
N LEU A 66 -0.13 -16.03 0.67
CA LEU A 66 0.48 -15.03 -0.20
C LEU A 66 -0.57 -14.20 -0.95
N ALA A 67 -1.58 -14.85 -1.55
CA ALA A 67 -2.67 -14.16 -2.24
C ALA A 67 -3.49 -13.25 -1.32
N HIS A 68 -3.77 -13.72 -0.09
CA HIS A 68 -4.46 -12.93 0.93
C HIS A 68 -3.62 -11.72 1.38
N THR A 69 -2.35 -11.94 1.69
CA THR A 69 -1.39 -10.90 2.10
C THR A 69 -1.22 -9.84 1.01
N ASN A 70 -1.10 -10.24 -0.26
CA ASN A 70 -1.03 -9.30 -1.38
C ASN A 70 -2.29 -8.43 -1.45
N THR A 71 -3.48 -9.03 -1.33
CA THR A 71 -4.74 -8.27 -1.31
C THR A 71 -4.77 -7.25 -0.18
N ASN A 72 -4.35 -7.65 1.02
CA ASN A 72 -4.28 -6.75 2.19
C ASN A 72 -3.24 -5.63 1.99
N PHE A 73 -2.08 -5.95 1.42
CA PHE A 73 -1.05 -4.99 1.06
C PHE A 73 -1.58 -3.93 0.09
N GLN A 74 -2.21 -4.34 -1.01
CA GLN A 74 -2.79 -3.43 -2.01
C GLN A 74 -3.85 -2.52 -1.40
N ASN A 75 -4.74 -3.08 -0.58
CA ASN A 75 -5.76 -2.30 0.14
C ASN A 75 -5.15 -1.28 1.11
N SER A 76 -4.12 -1.68 1.86
CA SER A 76 -3.42 -0.81 2.79
C SER A 76 -2.68 0.31 2.07
N LEU A 77 -2.06 0.02 0.92
CA LEU A 77 -1.37 1.02 0.11
C LEU A 77 -2.37 2.02 -0.47
N LYS A 78 -3.49 1.55 -1.03
CA LYS A 78 -4.57 2.42 -1.52
C LYS A 78 -5.06 3.36 -0.43
N LYS A 79 -5.26 2.86 0.78
CA LYS A 79 -5.69 3.66 1.94
C LYS A 79 -4.65 4.70 2.37
N LEU A 80 -3.35 4.37 2.32
CA LEU A 80 -2.28 5.33 2.58
C LEU A 80 -2.32 6.49 1.57
N ILE A 81 -2.46 6.16 0.29
CA ILE A 81 -2.56 7.14 -0.79
C ILE A 81 -3.82 8.00 -0.66
N GLU A 82 -4.96 7.41 -0.31
CA GLU A 82 -6.20 8.13 -0.02
C GLU A 82 -6.04 9.12 1.14
N ILE A 83 -5.36 8.73 2.24
CA ILE A 83 -5.09 9.62 3.38
C ILE A 83 -4.29 10.84 2.93
N ILE A 84 -3.26 10.64 2.10
CA ILE A 84 -2.44 11.74 1.57
C ILE A 84 -3.32 12.67 0.71
N ASN A 85 -4.07 12.09 -0.22
CA ASN A 85 -4.95 12.82 -1.15
C ASN A 85 -6.21 13.43 -0.53
N THR A 86 -6.50 13.20 0.75
CA THR A 86 -7.68 13.77 1.43
C THR A 86 -7.30 14.66 2.60
N LYS A 87 -6.31 14.27 3.39
CA LYS A 87 -5.92 14.96 4.63
C LYS A 87 -4.71 15.87 4.45
N PHE A 88 -3.94 15.69 3.39
CA PHE A 88 -2.69 16.42 3.12
C PHE A 88 -2.67 17.12 1.75
N THR A 89 -3.82 17.26 1.07
CA THR A 89 -3.95 17.85 -0.28
C THR A 89 -3.31 19.22 -0.48
N ASN A 90 -3.20 20.01 0.59
CA ASN A 90 -2.64 21.37 0.54
C ASN A 90 -1.17 21.42 0.96
N ILE A 91 -0.54 20.28 1.22
CA ILE A 91 0.86 20.18 1.70
C ILE A 91 1.64 19.18 0.86
N LEU A 92 1.02 18.06 0.47
CA LEU A 92 1.65 16.95 -0.22
C LEU A 92 1.00 16.70 -1.59
N GLU A 93 1.84 16.34 -2.54
CA GLU A 93 1.49 15.92 -3.89
C GLU A 93 2.06 14.52 -4.14
N ILE A 94 1.30 13.73 -4.89
CA ILE A 94 1.70 12.38 -5.29
C ILE A 94 2.07 12.42 -6.76
N ASN A 95 3.32 12.09 -7.04
CA ASN A 95 3.81 11.84 -8.39
C ASN A 95 3.71 10.34 -8.70
N THR A 96 4.09 9.94 -9.92
CA THR A 96 3.99 8.54 -10.38
C THR A 96 4.69 7.53 -9.45
N LYS A 97 5.74 7.95 -8.75
CA LYS A 97 6.61 7.07 -7.93
C LYS A 97 6.95 7.60 -6.53
N ASN A 98 6.56 8.81 -6.16
CA ASN A 98 6.93 9.38 -4.86
C ASN A 98 5.90 10.41 -4.38
N ILE A 99 6.03 10.80 -3.12
CA ILE A 99 5.28 11.86 -2.47
C ILE A 99 6.23 13.03 -2.25
N THR A 100 5.83 14.22 -2.70
CA THR A 100 6.59 15.46 -2.53
C THR A 100 5.75 16.49 -1.80
N PHE A 101 6.40 17.48 -1.20
CA PHE A 101 5.69 18.67 -0.75
C PHE A 101 5.25 19.50 -1.96
N CYS A 102 4.07 20.12 -1.85
CA CYS A 102 3.49 20.96 -2.90
C CYS A 102 4.48 22.05 -3.33
N SER A 103 4.77 22.15 -4.63
CA SER A 103 5.72 23.14 -5.18
C SER A 103 5.24 24.60 -5.04
N ASN A 104 3.96 24.80 -4.71
CA ASN A 104 3.34 26.10 -4.55
C ASN A 104 3.66 26.78 -3.20
N TYR A 105 4.41 26.12 -2.31
CA TYR A 105 4.82 26.66 -1.02
C TYR A 105 6.34 26.69 -0.90
N SER A 106 6.86 27.77 -0.32
CA SER A 106 8.23 27.78 0.19
C SER A 106 8.38 26.90 1.43
N GLU A 107 9.61 26.59 1.81
CA GLU A 107 9.88 25.85 3.04
C GLU A 107 9.37 26.62 4.27
N GLU A 108 9.51 27.94 4.27
CA GLU A 108 9.02 28.84 5.31
C GLU A 108 7.49 28.79 5.42
N ASP A 109 6.77 28.80 4.30
CA ASP A 109 5.30 28.69 4.28
C ASP A 109 4.83 27.34 4.85
N LEU A 110 5.54 26.25 4.52
CA LEU A 110 5.23 24.92 5.04
C LEU A 110 5.50 24.83 6.54
N LYS A 111 6.59 25.44 7.03
CA LYS A 111 6.90 25.53 8.46
C LYS A 111 5.85 26.34 9.21
N GLU A 112 5.36 27.44 8.63
CA GLU A 112 4.26 28.21 9.22
C GLU A 112 2.97 27.38 9.29
N LYS A 113 2.62 26.68 8.20
CA LYS A 113 1.40 25.86 8.13
C LYS A 113 1.42 24.63 9.03
N CYS A 114 2.57 23.97 9.13
CA CYS A 114 2.72 22.73 9.89
C CYS A 114 3.16 22.97 11.33
N GLY A 115 3.69 24.16 11.63
CA GLY A 115 4.26 24.53 12.93
C GLY A 115 5.30 23.52 13.39
N GLU A 116 5.21 23.13 14.66
CA GLU A 116 6.10 22.16 15.31
C GLU A 116 6.08 20.76 14.66
N LEU A 117 5.06 20.44 13.85
CA LEU A 117 4.93 19.14 13.21
C LEU A 117 5.65 19.04 11.86
N TYR A 118 6.21 20.15 11.35
CA TYR A 118 6.87 20.17 10.03
C TYR A 118 7.94 19.08 9.90
N GLU A 119 8.89 19.04 10.84
CA GLU A 119 9.99 18.07 10.84
C GLU A 119 9.51 16.62 10.89
N ASP A 120 8.43 16.40 11.63
CA ASP A 120 7.82 15.10 11.81
C ASP A 120 7.11 14.62 10.54
N ILE A 121 6.44 15.52 9.83
CA ILE A 121 5.84 15.26 8.52
C ILE A 121 6.94 15.00 7.49
N PHE A 122 7.98 15.82 7.47
CA PHE A 122 9.10 15.67 6.54
C PHE A 122 9.79 14.30 6.67
N LYS A 123 10.12 13.90 7.91
CA LYS A 123 10.68 12.56 8.19
C LYS A 123 9.75 11.44 7.76
N GLU A 124 8.45 11.58 8.04
CA GLU A 124 7.47 10.57 7.67
C GLU A 124 7.34 10.43 6.15
N VAL A 125 7.30 11.54 5.41
CA VAL A 125 7.25 11.54 3.94
C VAL A 125 8.49 10.87 3.35
N ASN A 126 9.68 11.16 3.87
CA ASN A 126 10.91 10.50 3.42
C ASN A 126 10.85 8.98 3.67
N ALA A 127 10.40 8.56 4.85
CA ALA A 127 10.28 7.14 5.17
C ALA A 127 9.22 6.43 4.32
N ILE A 128 8.13 7.12 3.94
CA ILE A 128 7.16 6.59 2.98
C ILE A 128 7.81 6.44 1.61
N ASN A 129 8.56 7.43 1.14
CA ASN A 129 9.25 7.37 -0.16
C ASN A 129 10.27 6.24 -0.23
N GLU A 130 11.03 6.00 0.84
CA GLU A 130 11.91 4.83 0.95
C GLU A 130 11.12 3.51 0.83
N THR A 131 9.97 3.43 1.51
CA THR A 131 9.11 2.25 1.43
C THR A 131 8.55 2.05 0.02
N LEU A 132 8.08 3.13 -0.63
CA LEU A 132 7.58 3.09 -2.00
C LEU A 132 8.66 2.69 -3.00
N GLN A 133 9.88 3.20 -2.85
CA GLN A 133 11.01 2.82 -3.70
C GLN A 133 11.27 1.31 -3.63
N ASN A 134 11.34 0.74 -2.43
CA ASN A 134 11.50 -0.71 -2.24
C ASN A 134 10.36 -1.50 -2.90
N ILE A 135 9.12 -0.99 -2.81
CA ILE A 135 7.96 -1.62 -3.46
C ILE A 135 8.11 -1.62 -4.98
N PHE A 136 8.51 -0.50 -5.61
CA PHE A 136 8.67 -0.43 -7.07
C PHE A 136 9.84 -1.25 -7.60
N GLU A 137 10.91 -1.39 -6.84
CA GLU A 137 12.02 -2.27 -7.19
C GLU A 137 11.61 -3.75 -7.20
N HIS A 138 10.72 -4.11 -6.27
CA HIS A 138 10.20 -5.47 -6.12
C HIS A 138 9.06 -5.79 -7.10
N ILE A 139 8.14 -4.84 -7.31
CA ILE A 139 6.94 -4.98 -8.14
C ILE A 139 7.06 -4.05 -9.35
N LYS A 140 7.68 -4.54 -10.43
CA LYS A 140 8.13 -3.75 -11.59
C LYS A 140 7.03 -2.99 -12.34
N ASP A 141 5.79 -3.47 -12.31
CA ASP A 141 4.64 -2.85 -13.01
C ASP A 141 3.72 -2.05 -12.09
N MET A 142 4.14 -1.82 -10.84
CA MET A 142 3.34 -1.08 -9.88
C MET A 142 3.40 0.42 -10.17
N THR A 143 2.24 1.06 -10.25
CA THR A 143 2.09 2.52 -10.26
C THR A 143 1.22 2.92 -9.08
N LEU A 144 1.48 4.08 -8.49
CA LEU A 144 0.58 4.58 -7.44
C LEU A 144 -0.78 4.87 -8.07
N PRO A 145 -1.89 4.49 -7.41
CA PRO A 145 -3.21 4.90 -7.85
C PRO A 145 -3.28 6.43 -7.77
N ILE A 146 -3.24 7.10 -8.93
CA ILE A 146 -3.49 8.54 -9.03
C ILE A 146 -5.00 8.71 -8.79
N CYS A 147 -5.37 9.08 -7.56
CA CYS A 147 -6.72 9.59 -7.33
C CYS A 147 -6.78 10.98 -7.96
N ASN A 148 -7.24 11.05 -9.21
CA ASN A 148 -7.73 12.31 -9.75
C ASN A 148 -8.84 12.80 -8.82
N SER A 149 -8.57 13.88 -8.10
CA SER A 149 -9.56 14.61 -7.33
C SER A 149 -10.51 15.36 -8.29
N ASN A 150 -11.27 14.62 -9.09
CA ASN A 150 -12.44 15.13 -9.78
C ASN A 150 -13.65 14.64 -8.98
N VAL A 151 -13.92 15.32 -7.87
CA VAL A 151 -15.25 15.31 -7.28
C VAL A 151 -16.15 16.09 -8.24
N THR A 152 -16.81 15.37 -9.14
CA THR A 152 -18.03 15.88 -9.78
C THR A 152 -19.20 15.32 -9.00
N ASN A 153 -19.81 16.17 -8.18
CA ASN A 153 -21.09 15.90 -7.55
C ASN A 153 -22.14 15.61 -8.63
N ASN A 154 -22.40 14.34 -8.92
CA ASN A 154 -23.60 13.94 -9.63
C ASN A 154 -24.55 13.33 -8.60
N THR A 155 -25.38 14.22 -8.05
CA THR A 155 -26.64 13.89 -7.39
C THR A 155 -27.45 13.00 -8.33
N ILE A 156 -27.53 11.70 -8.04
CA ILE A 156 -28.54 10.84 -8.65
C ILE A 156 -29.75 10.90 -7.72
N THR A 157 -30.67 11.81 -8.03
CA THR A 157 -32.05 11.75 -7.55
C THR A 157 -32.67 10.41 -7.98
N PRO A 158 -33.33 9.66 -7.09
CA PRO A 158 -34.12 8.51 -7.51
C PRO A 158 -35.34 9.05 -8.27
N GLN A 159 -35.42 8.75 -9.56
CA GLN A 159 -36.62 8.97 -10.36
C GLN A 159 -37.67 7.93 -9.93
N GLU A 160 -38.67 8.38 -9.16
CA GLU A 160 -39.90 7.64 -8.92
C GLU A 160 -40.59 7.39 -10.28
N ASN A 161 -40.58 6.14 -10.73
CA ASN A 161 -41.48 5.71 -11.79
C ASN A 161 -42.79 5.25 -11.15
N CYS A 162 -43.73 6.19 -11.00
CA CYS A 162 -45.14 5.87 -10.93
C CYS A 162 -45.55 5.22 -12.25
N ILE A 163 -45.99 3.96 -12.20
CA ILE A 163 -46.78 3.36 -13.28
C ILE A 163 -48.23 3.39 -12.79
N GLU A 164 -49.01 4.31 -13.35
CA GLU A 164 -50.47 4.20 -13.40
C GLU A 164 -50.81 3.24 -14.54
N ILE A 165 -51.37 2.05 -14.24
CA ILE A 165 -52.59 1.48 -14.86
C ILE A 165 -53.25 0.55 -13.84
#